data_AF-A0A6B2GDW0-F1
#
_entry.id   AF-A0A6B2GDW0-F1
#
_cell.length_a   1.000
_cell.length_b   1.000
_cell.length_c   1.000
_cell.angle_alpha   90.00
_cell.angle_beta   90.00
_cell.angle_gamma   90.00
#
_symmetry.space_group_name_H-M   'P 1'
#
loop_
_entity.id
_entity.type
_entity.pdbx_description
1 polymer ?
#
loop_
_entity_poly.entity_id
_entity_poly.type
_entity_poly.pdbx_seq_one_letter_code
_entity_poly.pdbx_strand_id
1 'polypeptide(L)'
;MTTIPEILWHQDKQHVFLSYQVMNAKDTKVTFSPSHVDFSATGTDGAKFSVNVECFQEFDIEKSSWNVLGREVMVKLAKKDKENWLRLLKAGKAPYVKSNWAHNIYDS
;
A
#
# COMPACT_ATOMS: atom_id res chain seq x y z
N MET A 1 19.10 -4.29 10.21
CA MET A 1 18.05 -5.28 9.90
C MET A 1 16.87 -4.53 9.32
N THR A 2 16.19 -5.09 8.31
CA THR A 2 15.05 -4.46 7.65
C THR A 2 13.81 -5.27 7.98
N THR A 3 12.72 -4.59 8.34
CA THR A 3 11.46 -5.22 8.76
C THR A 3 10.35 -4.95 7.75
N ILE A 4 9.34 -5.83 7.72
CA ILE A 4 8.17 -5.64 6.86
C ILE A 4 7.13 -4.86 7.68
N PRO A 5 6.65 -3.69 7.21
CA PRO A 5 5.61 -2.96 7.91
C PRO A 5 4.27 -3.69 7.82
N GLU A 6 3.37 -3.44 8.76
CA GLU A 6 1.97 -3.83 8.57
C GLU A 6 1.36 -2.99 7.43
N ILE A 7 0.59 -3.65 6.57
CA ILE A 7 -0.06 -3.05 5.41
C ILE A 7 -1.56 -3.22 5.59
N LEU A 8 -2.25 -2.10 5.76
CA LEU A 8 -3.71 -2.06 5.72
C LEU A 8 -4.15 -1.74 4.30
N TRP A 9 -5.09 -2.50 3.73
CA TRP A 9 -5.56 -2.23 2.37
C TRP A 9 -7.09 -2.15 2.28
N HIS A 10 -7.55 -1.28 1.39
CA HIS A 10 -8.95 -1.17 0.99
C HIS A 10 -9.02 -0.69 -0.47
N GLN A 11 -10.22 -0.58 -1.02
CA GLN A 11 -10.41 -0.14 -2.39
C GLN A 11 -11.71 0.65 -2.53
N ASP A 12 -11.75 1.51 -3.54
CA ASP A 12 -12.98 2.10 -4.07
C ASP A 12 -13.19 1.61 -5.52
N LYS A 13 -14.16 2.21 -6.25
CA LYS A 13 -14.46 1.85 -7.65
C LYS A 13 -13.30 2.10 -8.63
N GLN A 14 -12.38 3.00 -8.30
CA GLN A 14 -11.33 3.50 -9.18
C GLN A 14 -9.91 3.18 -8.66
N HIS A 15 -9.74 2.96 -7.36
CA HIS A 15 -8.44 2.90 -6.72
C HIS A 15 -8.33 1.76 -5.72
N VAL A 16 -7.10 1.32 -5.51
CA VAL A 16 -6.69 0.48 -4.38
C VAL A 16 -5.76 1.29 -3.50
N PHE A 17 -6.01 1.27 -2.20
CA PHE A 17 -5.23 2.01 -1.21
C PHE A 17 -4.44 1.03 -0.36
N LEU A 18 -3.15 1.32 -0.19
CA LEU A 18 -2.24 0.59 0.69
C LEU A 18 -1.68 1.56 1.71
N SER A 19 -1.94 1.30 2.99
CA SER A 19 -1.46 2.09 4.12
C SER A 19 -0.36 1.32 4.84
N TYR A 20 0.89 1.70 4.57
CA TYR A 20 2.07 1.15 5.23
C TYR A 20 2.23 1.78 6.62
N GLN A 21 2.02 1.01 7.68
CA GLN A 21 2.02 1.49 9.07
C GLN A 21 3.43 1.80 9.55
N VAL A 22 3.92 3.00 9.25
CA VAL A 22 5.25 3.50 9.63
C VAL A 22 5.10 4.89 10.25
N MET A 23 5.36 4.97 11.55
CA MET A 23 5.28 6.22 12.31
C MET A 23 6.40 7.19 11.94
N ASN A 24 6.00 8.42 11.57
CA ASN A 24 6.87 9.51 11.10
C ASN A 24 7.92 9.04 10.09
N ALA A 25 7.46 8.38 9.02
CA ALA A 25 8.32 7.85 7.98
C ALA A 25 9.23 8.93 7.37
N LYS A 26 10.52 8.61 7.26
CA LYS A 26 11.57 9.40 6.61
C LYS A 26 12.25 8.54 5.53
N ASP A 27 13.01 9.18 4.65
CA ASP A 27 13.72 8.51 3.54
C ASP A 27 12.79 7.61 2.71
N THR A 28 11.53 8.00 2.59
CA THR A 28 10.49 7.19 1.94
C THR A 28 10.76 7.13 0.45
N LYS A 29 10.80 5.91 -0.08
CA LYS A 29 10.88 5.62 -1.51
C LYS A 29 9.79 4.63 -1.87
N VAL A 30 8.99 5.01 -2.86
CA VAL A 30 7.97 4.15 -3.46
C VAL A 30 8.25 4.08 -4.95
N THR A 31 8.34 2.87 -5.49
CA THR A 31 8.51 2.65 -6.93
C THR A 31 7.40 1.75 -7.43
N PHE A 32 6.82 2.15 -8.55
CA PHE A 32 5.70 1.46 -9.17
C PHE A 32 6.18 0.71 -10.41
N SER A 33 5.73 -0.54 -10.52
CA SER A 33 5.81 -1.36 -11.72
C SER A 33 4.40 -1.87 -12.04
N PRO A 34 4.11 -2.38 -13.25
CA PRO A 34 2.73 -2.63 -13.70
C PRO A 34 1.88 -3.46 -12.71
N SER A 35 2.50 -4.36 -11.96
CA SER A 35 1.86 -5.21 -10.95
C SER A 35 2.62 -5.24 -9.62
N HIS A 36 3.60 -4.37 -9.40
CA HIS A 36 4.41 -4.40 -8.18
C HIS A 36 4.55 -3.02 -7.56
N VAL A 37 4.51 -2.98 -6.23
CA VAL A 37 4.82 -1.79 -5.44
C VAL A 37 6.03 -2.08 -4.56
N ASP A 38 7.13 -1.41 -4.84
CA ASP A 38 8.34 -1.44 -4.02
C ASP A 38 8.30 -0.30 -3.01
N PHE A 39 8.34 -0.65 -1.74
CA PHE A 39 8.32 0.30 -0.63
C PHE A 39 9.60 0.19 0.21
N SER A 40 10.14 1.34 0.60
CA SER A 40 11.12 1.44 1.69
C SER A 40 10.98 2.75 2.45
N ALA A 41 11.20 2.71 3.77
CA ALA A 41 11.21 3.90 4.61
C ALA A 41 12.00 3.66 5.91
N THR A 42 12.35 4.75 6.59
CA THR A 42 12.92 4.75 7.94
C THR A 42 11.87 5.29 8.92
N GLY A 43 11.53 4.54 9.97
CA GLY A 43 10.60 4.98 11.03
C GLY A 43 11.26 5.87 12.09
N THR A 44 10.46 6.29 13.07
CA THR A 44 10.87 7.22 14.14
C THR A 44 12.14 6.78 14.88
N ASP A 45 12.30 5.47 15.16
CA ASP A 45 13.43 4.94 15.95
C ASP A 45 14.65 4.54 15.08
N GLY A 46 14.69 4.99 13.82
CA GLY A 46 15.70 4.56 12.84
C GLY A 46 15.48 3.13 12.30
N ALA A 47 14.35 2.50 12.66
CA ALA A 47 13.95 1.20 12.14
C ALA A 47 13.73 1.28 10.62
N LYS A 48 14.38 0.39 9.87
CA LYS A 48 14.27 0.34 8.42
C LYS A 48 13.15 -0.62 8.01
N PHE A 49 12.29 -0.15 7.11
CA PHE A 49 11.18 -0.90 6.55
C PHE A 49 11.40 -1.09 5.05
N SER A 50 11.12 -2.29 4.55
CA SER A 50 11.06 -2.53 3.11
C SER A 50 10.21 -3.74 2.79
N VAL A 51 9.45 -3.64 1.70
CA VAL A 51 8.60 -4.71 1.19
C VAL A 51 8.34 -4.49 -0.30
N ASN A 52 8.32 -5.59 -1.06
CA ASN A 52 7.81 -5.62 -2.42
C ASN A 52 6.44 -6.31 -2.39
N VAL A 53 5.43 -5.63 -2.93
CA VAL A 53 4.05 -6.13 -2.98
C VAL A 53 3.71 -6.47 -4.42
N GLU A 54 3.61 -7.76 -4.75
CA GLU A 54 3.06 -8.21 -6.03
C GLU A 54 1.52 -8.18 -5.98
N CYS A 55 0.95 -7.20 -6.67
CA CYS A 55 -0.47 -6.94 -6.73
C CYS A 55 -1.25 -7.99 -7.53
N PHE A 56 -2.51 -8.19 -7.15
CA PHE A 56 -3.42 -9.15 -7.79
C PHE A 56 -3.66 -8.87 -9.26
N GLN A 57 -3.81 -7.60 -9.63
CA GLN A 57 -3.97 -7.12 -10.99
C GLN A 57 -2.98 -5.99 -11.28
N GLU A 58 -2.85 -5.66 -12.57
CA GLU A 58 -2.09 -4.50 -12.98
C GLU A 58 -2.82 -3.19 -12.69
N PHE A 59 -2.06 -2.12 -12.51
CA PHE A 59 -2.58 -0.77 -12.26
C PHE A 59 -1.88 0.26 -13.15
N ASP A 60 -2.49 1.43 -13.26
CA ASP A 60 -1.96 2.56 -14.03
C ASP A 60 -0.91 3.28 -13.19
N ILE A 61 0.37 3.10 -13.54
CA ILE A 61 1.52 3.66 -12.83
C ILE A 61 1.49 5.19 -12.86
N GLU A 62 1.10 5.80 -13.98
CA GLU A 62 1.15 7.25 -14.17
C GLU A 62 0.10 7.97 -13.32
N LYS A 63 -1.04 7.31 -13.09
CA LYS A 63 -2.12 7.84 -12.23
C LYS A 63 -2.01 7.40 -10.78
N SER A 64 -1.02 6.57 -10.45
CA SER A 64 -0.77 6.12 -9.09
C SER A 64 0.10 7.12 -8.34
N SER A 65 -0.14 7.28 -7.05
CA SER A 65 0.52 8.28 -6.21
C SER A 65 0.73 7.74 -4.80
N TRP A 66 1.56 8.44 -4.02
CA TRP A 66 1.80 8.11 -2.63
C TRP A 66 2.05 9.37 -1.82
N ASN A 67 1.68 9.33 -0.54
CA ASN A 67 1.84 10.43 0.40
C ASN A 67 2.33 9.90 1.74
N VAL A 68 3.22 10.66 2.38
CA VAL A 68 3.65 10.38 3.76
C VAL A 68 2.70 11.10 4.71
N LEU A 69 2.07 10.35 5.59
CA LEU A 69 1.24 10.84 6.68
C LEU A 69 1.99 10.58 8.01
N GLY A 70 1.57 11.24 9.10
CA GLY A 70 2.28 11.14 10.37
C GLY A 70 2.36 9.71 10.95
N ARG A 71 1.39 8.85 10.62
CA ARG A 71 1.30 7.47 11.14
C ARG A 71 1.50 6.39 10.09
N GLU A 72 1.48 6.76 8.81
CA GLU A 72 1.53 5.80 7.72
C GLU A 72 2.03 6.44 6.44
N VAL A 73 2.49 5.62 5.50
CA VAL A 73 2.64 6.04 4.11
C VAL A 73 1.46 5.47 3.33
N MET A 74 0.65 6.34 2.76
CA MET A 74 -0.51 5.95 1.97
C MET A 74 -0.13 5.90 0.49
N VAL A 75 -0.27 4.74 -0.12
CA VAL A 75 -0.13 4.53 -1.57
C VAL A 75 -1.52 4.38 -2.16
N LYS A 76 -1.79 5.12 -3.24
CA LYS A 76 -3.02 5.08 -4.01
C LYS A 76 -2.72 4.58 -5.41
N LEU A 77 -3.18 3.37 -5.72
CA LEU A 77 -3.04 2.73 -7.02
C LEU A 77 -4.28 2.98 -7.86
N ALA A 78 -4.11 3.49 -9.07
CA ALA A 78 -5.21 3.69 -10.01
C ALA A 78 -5.49 2.38 -10.76
N LYS A 79 -6.68 1.82 -10.62
CA LYS A 79 -7.06 0.60 -11.32
C LYS A 79 -7.14 0.86 -12.83
N LYS A 80 -6.64 -0.08 -13.65
CA LYS A 80 -6.83 -0.03 -15.11
C LYS A 80 -8.29 -0.31 -15.45
N ASP A 81 -8.84 -1.36 -14.85
CA ASP A 81 -10.23 -1.76 -14.99
C ASP A 81 -11.00 -1.44 -13.70
N LYS A 82 -12.25 -0.99 -13.80
CA LYS A 82 -13.11 -0.65 -12.64
C LYS A 82 -13.60 -1.89 -11.87
N GLU A 83 -12.86 -2.98 -11.94
CA GLU A 83 -13.14 -4.23 -11.25
C GLU A 83 -12.78 -4.16 -9.77
N ASN A 84 -13.47 -4.97 -8.97
CA ASN A 84 -13.18 -5.11 -7.56
C ASN A 84 -12.11 -6.18 -7.36
N TRP A 85 -11.01 -5.81 -6.70
CA TRP A 85 -9.94 -6.73 -6.34
C TRP A 85 -10.40 -7.66 -5.23
N LEU A 86 -10.46 -8.96 -5.50
CA LEU A 86 -10.84 -9.95 -4.48
C LEU A 86 -9.78 -10.12 -3.39
N ARG A 87 -8.54 -9.73 -3.69
CA ARG A 87 -7.38 -9.78 -2.80
C ARG A 87 -6.36 -8.73 -3.24
N LEU A 88 -5.49 -8.32 -2.32
CA LEU A 88 -4.38 -7.43 -2.65
C LEU A 88 -3.24 -8.15 -3.39
N LEU A 89 -2.86 -9.33 -2.89
CA LEU A 89 -1.69 -10.07 -3.37
C LEU A 89 -2.06 -11.05 -4.47
N LYS A 90 -1.20 -11.17 -5.48
CA LYS A 90 -1.37 -12.16 -6.55
C LYS A 90 -1.33 -13.60 -6.02
N ALA A 91 -0.37 -13.90 -5.15
CA ALA A 91 -0.13 -15.22 -4.60
C ALA A 91 -0.28 -15.24 -3.07
N GLY A 92 -0.99 -16.26 -2.57
CA GLY A 92 -1.04 -16.61 -1.15
C GLY A 92 -1.69 -15.55 -0.25
N LYS A 93 -1.38 -15.65 1.05
CA LYS A 93 -1.71 -14.68 2.09
C LYS A 93 -0.42 -14.29 2.79
N ALA A 94 -0.25 -13.00 3.06
CA ALA A 94 0.84 -12.50 3.87
C ALA A 94 0.32 -12.10 5.27
N PRO A 95 0.98 -12.50 6.36
CA PRO A 95 0.54 -12.16 7.72
C PRO A 95 0.60 -10.65 8.02
N TYR A 96 1.42 -9.91 7.27
CA TYR A 96 1.57 -8.46 7.38
C TYR A 96 0.52 -7.67 6.57
N VAL A 97 -0.33 -8.32 5.77
CA VAL A 97 -1.39 -7.67 5.01
C VAL A 97 -2.74 -7.90 5.68
N LYS A 98 -3.44 -6.82 6.02
CA LYS A 98 -4.77 -6.85 6.64
C LYS A 98 -5.73 -5.92 5.91
N SER A 99 -7.03 -6.24 5.92
CA SER A 99 -8.04 -5.30 5.40
C SER A 99 -8.12 -4.06 6.29
N ASN A 100 -8.33 -2.89 5.69
CA ASN A 100 -8.47 -1.64 6.43
C ASN A 100 -9.94 -1.41 6.79
N TRP A 101 -10.37 -1.91 7.95
CA TRP A 101 -11.75 -1.76 8.43
C TRP A 101 -12.07 -0.35 8.97
N ALA A 102 -11.05 0.50 9.19
CA ALA A 102 -11.23 1.85 9.74
C ALA A 102 -11.69 2.87 8.68
N HIS A 103 -11.55 2.56 7.38
CA HIS A 103 -12.01 3.42 6.27
C HIS A 103 -13.48 3.20 5.88
N ASN A 104 -14.27 2.52 6.71
CA ASN A 104 -15.73 2.45 6.57
C ASN A 104 -16.40 3.78 6.98
N ILE A 105 -16.02 4.89 6.35
CA ILE A 105 -16.74 6.15 6.52
C ILE A 105 -17.15 6.68 5.14
N TYR A 106 -18.49 6.68 4.95
CA TYR A 106 -19.27 7.30 3.87
C TYR A 106 -19.38 6.54 2.54
N ASP A 107 -20.10 5.42 2.55
CA ASP A 107 -21.13 5.22 1.53
C ASP A 107 -22.46 5.61 2.21
N SER A 108 -22.82 6.88 2.08
CA SER A 108 -24.09 7.49 2.50
C SER A 108 -24.49 8.48 1.43
#